data_AF-A0ABD0S0V8-F1
#
_entry.id   AF-A0ABD0S0V8-F1
#
_cell.length_a   1.000
_cell.length_b   1.000
_cell.length_c   1.000
_cell.angle_alpha   90.00
_cell.angle_beta   90.00
_cell.angle_gamma   90.00
#
_symmetry.space_group_name_H-M   'P 1'
#
loop_
_entity.id
_entity.type
_entity.pdbx_description
1 polymer ?
#
loop_
_entity_poly.entity_id
_entity_poly.type
_entity_poly.pdbx_seq_one_letter_code
_entity_poly.pdbx_strand_id
1 'polypeptide(L)' 'VTHNIPLLREIIVHPRFVSGDISTKFLPEVYPDGFKGHMLTAGERQELLATAAALYVAAQLRSQKFLGDL' A
#
# COMPACT_ATOMS: atom_id res chain seq x y z
N VAL A 1 12.30 -12.40 -9.26
CA VAL A 1 13.48 -11.81 -8.58
C VAL A 1 13.00 -11.15 -7.31
N THR A 2 13.52 -11.55 -6.15
CA THR A 2 13.18 -10.94 -4.86
C THR A 2 13.89 -9.59 -4.73
N HIS A 3 13.17 -8.53 -4.37
CA HIS A 3 13.71 -7.18 -4.27
C HIS A 3 13.26 -6.48 -2.98
N ASN A 4 14.11 -5.59 -2.47
CA ASN A 4 13.90 -4.85 -1.22
C ASN A 4 13.22 -3.48 -1.42
N ILE A 5 12.67 -3.22 -2.62
CA ILE A 5 12.02 -1.95 -2.94
C ILE A 5 10.93 -1.56 -1.91
N PRO A 6 10.05 -2.47 -1.46
CA PRO A 6 9.04 -2.10 -0.44
C PRO A 6 9.66 -1.68 0.89
N LEU A 7 10.72 -2.34 1.33
CA LEU A 7 11.44 -1.97 2.55
C LEU A 7 12.08 -0.58 2.40
N LEU A 8 12.76 -0.33 1.27
CA LEU A 8 13.41 0.95 1.02
C LEU A 8 12.38 2.09 0.98
N ARG A 9 11.23 1.86 0.36
CA ARG A 9 10.13 2.84 0.33
C ARG A 9 9.64 3.18 1.74
N GLU A 10 9.49 2.19 2.60
CA GLU A 10 9.07 2.42 3.99
C GLU A 10 10.12 3.21 4.78
N ILE A 11 11.41 2.90 4.59
CA ILE A 11 12.50 3.58 5.28
C ILE A 11 12.57 5.06 4.90
N ILE A 12 12.49 5.40 3.62
CA ILE A 12 12.67 6.80 3.17
C ILE A 12 11.55 7.73 3.64
N VAL A 13 10.35 7.20 3.94
CA VAL A 13 9.23 7.98 4.49
C VAL A 13 9.15 7.94 6.02
N HIS A 14 9.97 7.10 6.67
CA HIS A 14 9.90 6.93 8.11
C HIS A 14 10.33 8.21 8.84
N PRO A 15 9.57 8.73 9.83
CA PRO A 15 9.84 10.03 10.46
C PRO A 15 11.26 10.16 11.03
N ARG A 16 11.76 9.13 11.72
CA ARG A 16 13.14 9.09 12.23
C ARG A 16 14.18 9.22 11.11
N PHE A 17 13.97 8.54 9.98
CA PHE A 17 14.87 8.63 8.83
C PHE A 17 14.85 10.02 8.20
N VAL A 18 13.66 10.59 8.01
CA VAL A 18 13.48 11.95 7.47
C VAL A 18 14.11 13.01 8.38
N SER A 19 13.97 12.86 9.70
CA SER A 19 14.53 13.78 10.69
C SER A 19 16.05 13.65 10.88
N GLY A 20 16.66 12.57 10.40
CA GLY A 20 18.06 12.24 10.63
C GLY A 20 18.36 11.63 12.01
N ASP A 21 17.36 11.44 12.87
CA ASP A 21 17.49 10.73 14.16
C ASP A 21 17.59 9.20 13.97
N ILE A 22 18.70 8.77 13.38
CA ILE A 22 19.00 7.37 13.08
C ILE A 22 20.29 6.92 13.78
N SER A 23 20.32 5.64 14.14
CA SER A 23 21.49 4.96 14.70
C SER A 23 21.96 3.84 13.76
N THR A 24 23.15 3.29 14.00
CA THR A 24 23.60 2.06 13.31
C THR A 24 22.72 0.84 13.62
N LYS A 25 21.85 0.94 14.63
CA LYS A 25 20.88 -0.08 15.04
C LYS A 25 19.44 0.23 14.57
N PHE A 26 19.25 1.24 13.72
CA PHE A 26 17.93 1.68 13.27
C PHE A 26 17.03 0.53 12.77
N LEU A 27 17.54 -0.35 11.91
CA LEU A 27 16.75 -1.45 11.36
C LEU A 27 16.29 -2.46 12.43
N PRO A 28 17.17 -3.00 13.30
CA PRO A 28 16.76 -3.83 14.43
C PRO A 28 15.80 -3.15 15.42
N GLU A 29 15.90 -1.83 15.61
CA GLU A 29 15.01 -1.07 16.49
C GLU A 29 13.59 -0.92 15.92
N VAL A 30 13.47 -0.63 14.62
CA VAL A 30 12.18 -0.38 13.96
C VAL A 30 11.51 -1.69 13.52
N TYR A 31 12.29 -2.69 13.12
CA TYR A 31 11.81 -3.97 12.59
C TYR A 31 12.48 -5.16 13.31
N PRO A 32 12.22 -5.36 14.63
CA PRO A 32 12.87 -6.42 15.40
C PRO A 32 12.58 -7.83 14.85
N ASP A 33 11.35 -8.06 14.36
CA ASP A 33 10.92 -9.33 13.78
C ASP A 33 11.07 -9.40 12.24
N GLY A 34 11.81 -8.42 11.69
CA GLY A 34 11.95 -8.20 10.25
C GLY A 34 10.76 -7.47 9.63
N PHE A 35 10.97 -6.95 8.42
CA PHE A 35 9.96 -6.20 7.68
C PHE A 35 8.85 -7.12 7.15
N LYS A 36 7.61 -6.87 7.56
CA LYS A 36 6.43 -7.67 7.18
C LYS A 36 5.60 -7.04 6.05
N GLY A 37 6.08 -5.96 5.44
CA GLY A 37 5.32 -5.17 4.48
C GLY A 37 4.58 -4.01 5.14
N HIS A 38 4.17 -3.05 4.31
CA HIS A 38 3.40 -1.90 4.74
C HIS A 38 1.99 -2.34 5.15
N MET A 39 1.59 -2.00 6.38
CA MET A 39 0.27 -2.33 6.90
C MET A 39 -0.65 -1.13 6.69
N LEU A 40 -1.71 -1.33 5.91
CA LEU A 40 -2.73 -0.30 5.71
C LEU A 40 -3.44 -0.01 7.02
N THR A 41 -3.62 1.27 7.31
CA THR A 41 -4.56 1.72 8.34
C THR A 41 -6.00 1.30 7.98
N ALA A 42 -6.89 1.30 8.97
CA ALA A 42 -8.29 0.99 8.72
C ALA A 42 -8.92 1.93 7.67
N GLY A 43 -8.53 3.22 7.68
CA GLY A 43 -8.96 4.21 6.71
C GLY A 43 -8.47 3.92 5.29
N GLU A 44 -7.16 3.71 5.11
CA GLU A 44 -6.58 3.38 3.79
C GLU A 44 -7.14 2.07 3.23
N ARG A 45 -7.37 1.07 4.10
CA ARG A 45 -8.01 -0.18 3.70
C ARG A 45 -9.44 0.07 3.20
N GLN A 46 -10.21 0.89 3.90
CA GLN A 46 -11.57 1.22 3.51
C GLN A 46 -11.61 2.01 2.19
N GLU A 47 -10.70 2.96 2.01
CA GLU A 47 -10.56 3.73 0.77
C GLU A 47 -10.20 2.84 -0.42
N LEU A 48 -9.25 1.91 -0.23
CA LEU A 48 -8.88 0.93 -1.26
C LEU A 48 -10.07 0.04 -1.64
N LEU A 49 -10.82 -0.45 -0.65
CA LEU A 49 -12.02 -1.25 -0.88
C LEU A 49 -13.11 -0.47 -1.62
N ALA A 50 -13.36 0.78 -1.22
CA ALA A 50 -14.33 1.65 -1.88
C ALA A 50 -13.94 1.92 -3.34
N THR A 51 -12.65 2.17 -3.60
CA THR A 51 -12.12 2.36 -4.95
C THR A 51 -12.28 1.10 -5.81
N ALA A 52 -11.93 -0.07 -5.26
CA ALA A 52 -12.10 -1.34 -5.96
C ALA A 52 -13.58 -1.64 -6.29
N ALA A 53 -14.49 -1.38 -5.34
CA ALA A 53 -15.93 -1.55 -5.54
C ALA A 53 -16.47 -0.60 -6.62
N ALA A 54 -16.04 0.68 -6.62
CA ALA A 54 -16.43 1.66 -7.62
C ALA A 54 -15.97 1.25 -9.03
N LEU A 55 -14.71 0.80 -9.16
CA LEU A 55 -14.18 0.30 -10.43
C LEU A 55 -14.94 -0.94 -10.93
N TYR A 56 -15.28 -1.86 -10.02
CA TYR A 56 -16.07 -3.04 -10.36
C TYR A 56 -17.46 -2.66 -10.89
N VAL A 57 -18.19 -1.80 -10.19
CA VAL A 57 -19.52 -1.34 -10.62
C VAL A 57 -19.44 -0.59 -11.95
N ALA A 58 -18.46 0.28 -12.13
CA ALA A 58 -18.25 0.99 -13.39
C ALA A 58 -18.01 0.03 -14.57
N ALA A 59 -17.21 -1.01 -14.35
CA ALA A 59 -16.96 -2.04 -15.37
C ALA A 59 -18.24 -2.84 -15.70
N GLN A 60 -19.05 -3.20 -14.69
CA GLN A 60 -20.32 -3.89 -14.90
C GLN A 60 -21.31 -3.04 -15.72
N LEU A 61 -21.49 -1.76 -15.35
CA LEU A 61 -22.37 -0.84 -16.08
C LEU A 61 -21.92 -0.63 -17.53
N ARG A 62 -20.60 -0.55 -17.78
CA ARG A 62 -20.05 -0.48 -19.13
C ARG A 62 -20.34 -1.75 -19.94
N SER A 63 -20.21 -2.92 -19.32
CA SER A 63 -20.49 -4.22 -19.96
C SER A 63 -21.96 -4.34 -20.35
N GLN A 64 -22.89 -3.94 -19.46
CA GLN A 64 -24.32 -3.98 -19.73
C GLN A 64 -24.73 -3.12 -20.93
N LYS A 65 -24.15 -1.92 -21.09
CA LYS A 65 -24.40 -1.08 -22.27
C LYS A 65 -24.00 -1.78 -23.57
N PHE A 66 -22.90 -2.52 -23.58
CA PHE A 66 -22.44 -3.22 -24.78
C PHE A 66 -23.31 -4.45 -25.12
N LEU A 67 -23.83 -5.14 -24.12
CA LEU A 67 -24.70 -6.32 -24.29
C LEU A 67 -26.17 -5.98 -24.57
N GLY A 68 -26.64 -4.80 -24.15
CA GLY A 68 -28.03 -4.36 -24.26
C GLY A 68 -28.42 -3.69 -25.58
N ASP A 69 -27.46 -3.41 -26.47
CA ASP A 69 -27.70 -2.81 -27.80
C ASP A 69 -27.86 -3.87 -28.92
N LEU A 70 -28.37 -5.06 -28.59
CA LEU A 70 -28.75 -6.14 -29.55
C LEU A 70 -30.28 -6.32 -29.61
#